data_AF-A0A1G6WPD7-F1
#
_entry.id   AF-A0A1G6WPD7-F1
#
_cell.length_a   1.000
_cell.length_b   1.000
_cell.length_c   1.000
_cell.angle_alpha   90.00
_cell.angle_beta   90.00
_cell.angle_gamma   90.00
#
_symmetry.space_group_name_H-M   'P 1'
#
loop_
_entity.id
_entity.type
_entity.pdbx_description
1 polymer ?
#
loop_
_entity_poly.entity_id
_entity_poly.type
_entity_poly.pdbx_seq_one_letter_code
_entity_poly.pdbx_strand_id
1 'polypeptide(L)'
;MLGLSTTRRAALVAIVVCALAFTIAVPLRTYFSQKADVAEQEAKQAELRQQVATLEDRKAELADPAQVEAEARRRLRYVMPGETPYMVQLPEDKEQEQRPEDGDQAAPQGAWYERLWDSVNSGG
;
A
#
# COMPACT_ATOMS: atom_id res chain seq x y z
N MET A 1 71.34 1.51 -23.02
CA MET A 1 70.44 2.41 -22.25
C MET A 1 68.99 2.42 -22.80
N LEU A 2 68.42 1.28 -23.20
CA LEU A 2 67.06 1.22 -23.81
C LEU A 2 66.00 0.52 -22.93
N GLY A 3 66.39 -0.07 -21.80
CA GLY A 3 65.47 -0.81 -20.91
C GLY A 3 64.60 0.09 -20.01
N LEU A 4 65.18 1.11 -19.36
CA LEU A 4 64.45 1.94 -18.39
C LEU A 4 63.34 2.78 -19.00
N SER A 5 63.50 3.27 -20.23
CA SER A 5 62.49 4.07 -20.94
C SER A 5 61.28 3.23 -21.33
N THR A 6 61.49 1.99 -21.76
CA THR A 6 60.42 1.03 -22.07
C THR A 6 59.68 0.61 -20.81
N THR A 7 60.39 0.30 -19.72
CA THR A 7 59.75 -0.04 -18.43
C THR A 7 58.96 1.13 -17.85
N ARG A 8 59.47 2.37 -17.94
CA ARG A 8 58.73 3.57 -17.50
C ARG A 8 57.48 3.83 -18.34
N ARG A 9 57.57 3.68 -19.67
CA ARG A 9 56.39 3.80 -20.57
C ARG A 9 55.36 2.71 -20.29
N ALA A 10 55.80 1.47 -20.10
CA ALA A 10 54.92 0.36 -19.73
C ALA A 10 54.23 0.60 -18.38
N ALA A 11 54.96 1.09 -17.37
CA ALA A 11 54.40 1.45 -16.08
C ALA A 11 53.34 2.56 -16.18
N LEU A 12 53.60 3.60 -16.98
CA LEU A 12 52.62 4.67 -17.25
C LEU A 12 51.37 4.13 -17.95
N VAL A 13 51.52 3.26 -18.95
CA VAL A 13 50.39 2.63 -19.63
C VAL A 13 49.56 1.79 -18.66
N ALA A 14 50.21 1.00 -17.79
CA ALA A 14 49.51 0.20 -16.79
C ALA A 14 48.71 1.07 -15.81
N ILE A 15 49.28 2.19 -15.33
CA ILE A 15 48.58 3.14 -14.46
C ILE A 15 47.37 3.76 -15.17
N VAL A 16 47.51 4.15 -16.45
CA VAL A 16 46.41 4.71 -17.24
C VAL A 16 45.30 3.69 -17.45
N VAL A 17 45.63 2.43 -17.76
CA VAL A 17 44.65 1.35 -17.90
C VAL A 17 43.92 1.10 -16.58
N CYS A 18 44.65 1.06 -15.45
CA CYS A 18 44.06 0.94 -14.13
C CYS A 18 43.14 2.13 -13.80
N ALA A 19 43.56 3.35 -14.10
CA ALA A 19 42.74 4.55 -13.88
C ALA A 19 41.45 4.49 -14.71
N LEU A 20 41.53 4.15 -16.00
CA LEU A 20 40.36 3.97 -16.87
C LEU A 20 39.43 2.86 -16.36
N ALA A 21 39.98 1.73 -15.91
CA ALA A 21 39.21 0.64 -15.33
C ALA A 21 38.46 1.09 -14.07
N PHE A 22 39.11 1.83 -13.16
CA PHE A 22 38.44 2.39 -11.97
C PHE A 22 37.39 3.44 -12.32
N THR A 23 37.64 4.30 -13.30
CA THR A 23 36.67 5.29 -13.78
C THR A 23 35.41 4.63 -14.36
N ILE A 24 35.54 3.47 -15.00
CA ILE A 24 34.43 2.75 -15.64
C ILE A 24 33.75 1.75 -14.68
N ALA A 25 34.45 1.25 -13.67
CA ALA A 25 33.92 0.27 -12.71
C ALA A 25 32.69 0.79 -11.94
N VAL A 26 32.67 2.07 -11.57
CA VAL A 26 31.53 2.71 -10.88
C VAL A 26 30.31 2.86 -11.81
N PRO A 27 30.42 3.43 -13.03
CA PRO A 27 29.28 3.59 -13.93
C PRO A 27 28.72 2.27 -14.47
N LEU A 28 29.51 1.18 -14.53
CA LEU A 28 28.99 -0.14 -14.86
C LEU A 28 27.94 -0.61 -13.85
N ARG A 29 28.20 -0.45 -12.55
CA ARG A 29 27.27 -0.86 -11.49
C ARG A 29 25.96 -0.06 -11.56
N THR A 30 26.03 1.24 -11.81
CA THR A 30 24.84 2.10 -11.91
C THR A 30 24.06 1.87 -13.20
N TYR A 31 24.72 1.56 -14.31
CA TYR A 31 24.03 1.25 -15.57
C TYR A 31 23.19 -0.02 -15.47
N PHE A 32 23.68 -1.06 -14.77
CA PHE A 32 22.92 -2.29 -14.56
C PHE A 32 21.78 -2.13 -13.53
N SER A 33 21.93 -1.29 -12.50
CA SER A 33 20.83 -1.01 -11.55
C SER A 33 19.73 -0.16 -12.19
N GLN A 34 20.11 0.86 -12.97
CA GLN A 34 19.15 1.75 -13.66
C GLN A 34 18.20 1.00 -14.61
N LYS A 35 18.65 -0.09 -15.24
CA LYS A 35 17.78 -0.86 -16.13
C LYS A 35 16.67 -1.62 -15.40
N ALA A 36 16.93 -2.09 -14.18
CA ALA A 36 15.92 -2.73 -13.34
C ALA A 36 14.94 -1.67 -12.80
N ASP A 37 15.46 -0.49 -12.43
CA ASP A 37 14.67 0.61 -11.89
C ASP A 37 13.63 1.12 -12.91
N VAL A 38 14.00 1.22 -14.20
CA VAL A 38 13.06 1.67 -15.25
C VAL A 38 11.90 0.70 -15.45
N ALA A 39 12.17 -0.61 -15.53
CA ALA A 39 11.11 -1.61 -15.70
C ALA A 39 10.18 -1.65 -14.48
N GLU A 40 10.73 -1.52 -13.27
CA GLU A 40 9.94 -1.44 -12.04
C GLU A 40 9.07 -0.17 -12.00
N GLN A 41 9.62 0.98 -12.40
CA GLN A 41 8.89 2.24 -12.46
C GLN A 41 7.75 2.21 -13.49
N GLU A 42 7.99 1.65 -14.67
CA GLU A 42 6.95 1.48 -15.70
C GLU A 42 5.82 0.56 -15.22
N ALA A 43 6.17 -0.56 -14.55
CA ALA A 43 5.18 -1.47 -13.97
C ALA A 43 4.32 -0.77 -12.90
N LYS A 44 4.95 -0.02 -11.98
CA LYS A 44 4.23 0.78 -10.97
C LYS A 44 3.32 1.83 -11.60
N GLN A 45 3.79 2.49 -12.66
CA GLN A 45 2.98 3.48 -13.37
C GLN A 45 1.74 2.85 -14.02
N ALA A 46 1.88 1.66 -14.62
CA ALA A 46 0.76 0.94 -15.19
C ALA A 46 -0.26 0.52 -14.12
N GLU A 47 0.23 0.00 -12.99
CA GLU A 47 -0.60 -0.39 -11.85
C GLU A 47 -1.39 0.80 -11.29
N LEU A 48 -0.71 1.92 -11.03
CA LEU A 48 -1.36 3.13 -10.51
C LEU A 48 -2.41 3.68 -11.46
N ARG A 49 -2.16 3.65 -12.78
CA ARG A 49 -3.16 4.05 -13.78
C ARG A 49 -4.40 3.17 -13.74
N GLN A 50 -4.23 1.86 -13.57
CA GLN A 50 -5.35 0.93 -13.43
C GLN A 50 -6.14 1.18 -12.14
N GLN A 51 -5.46 1.47 -11.03
CA GLN A 51 -6.11 1.82 -9.76
C GLN A 51 -6.92 3.11 -9.88
N VAL A 52 -6.37 4.14 -10.51
CA VAL A 52 -7.07 5.41 -10.76
C VAL A 52 -8.33 5.16 -11.58
N ALA A 53 -8.24 4.44 -12.70
CA ALA A 53 -9.41 4.13 -13.52
C ALA A 53 -10.49 3.39 -12.72
N THR A 54 -10.11 2.38 -11.94
CA THR A 54 -11.03 1.63 -11.08
C THR A 54 -11.72 2.53 -10.05
N LEU A 55 -10.97 3.44 -9.43
CA LEU A 55 -11.51 4.37 -8.43
C LEU A 55 -12.41 5.44 -9.06
N GLU A 56 -12.09 5.92 -10.25
CA GLU A 56 -12.94 6.84 -11.01
C GLU A 56 -14.27 6.18 -11.38
N ASP A 57 -14.24 4.93 -11.85
CA ASP A 57 -15.45 4.15 -12.13
C ASP A 57 -16.29 3.97 -10.86
N ARG A 58 -15.68 3.57 -9.74
CA ARG A 58 -16.38 3.46 -8.44
C ARG A 58 -16.99 4.78 -7.99
N LYS A 59 -16.28 5.89 -8.18
CA LYS A 59 -16.78 7.21 -7.84
C LYS A 59 -17.98 7.59 -8.71
N ALA A 60 -17.96 7.23 -9.99
CA ALA A 60 -19.10 7.43 -10.89
C ALA A 60 -20.30 6.55 -10.48
N GLU A 61 -20.09 5.29 -10.10
CA GLU A 61 -21.14 4.41 -9.56
C GLU A 61 -21.78 5.01 -8.29
N LEU A 62 -20.97 5.57 -7.40
CA LEU A 62 -21.42 6.19 -6.14
C LEU A 62 -22.00 7.59 -6.32
N ALA A 63 -21.98 8.16 -7.53
CA ALA A 63 -22.62 9.45 -7.80
C ALA A 63 -24.15 9.34 -7.83
N ASP A 64 -24.69 8.14 -8.05
CA ASP A 64 -26.13 7.88 -7.99
C ASP A 64 -26.58 7.69 -6.52
N PRO A 65 -27.49 8.53 -5.98
CA PRO A 65 -28.00 8.37 -4.62
C PRO A 65 -28.67 7.00 -4.38
N ALA A 66 -29.24 6.36 -5.40
CA ALA A 66 -29.82 5.02 -5.27
C ALA A 66 -28.76 3.96 -4.93
N GLN A 67 -27.52 4.10 -5.44
CA GLN A 67 -26.42 3.20 -5.12
C GLN A 67 -25.92 3.40 -3.69
N VAL A 68 -25.81 4.66 -3.25
CA VAL A 68 -25.44 4.99 -1.87
C VAL A 68 -26.46 4.42 -0.89
N GLU A 69 -27.75 4.57 -1.19
CA GLU A 69 -28.83 4.02 -0.37
C GLU A 69 -28.82 2.48 -0.36
N ALA A 70 -28.61 1.84 -1.52
CA ALA A 70 -28.48 0.39 -1.60
C ALA A 70 -27.28 -0.14 -0.81
N GLU A 71 -26.13 0.54 -0.86
CA GLU A 71 -24.94 0.15 -0.11
C GLU A 71 -25.11 0.40 1.40
N ALA A 72 -25.73 1.51 1.78
CA ALA A 72 -26.10 1.79 3.18
C ALA A 72 -27.09 0.75 3.73
N ARG A 73 -28.11 0.36 2.96
CA ARG A 73 -29.02 -0.73 3.35
C ARG A 73 -28.28 -2.05 3.51
N ARG A 74 -27.38 -2.40 2.58
CA ARG A 74 -26.61 -3.67 2.61
C ARG A 74 -25.60 -3.74 3.75
N ARG A 75 -24.82 -2.69 3.98
CA ARG A 75 -23.71 -2.70 4.94
C ARG A 75 -24.09 -2.19 6.32
N LEU A 76 -24.93 -1.16 6.39
CA LEU A 76 -25.27 -0.48 7.63
C LEU A 76 -26.65 -0.89 8.17
N ARG A 77 -27.40 -1.74 7.44
CA ARG A 77 -28.81 -2.04 7.74
C ARG A 77 -29.64 -0.75 7.91
N TYR A 78 -29.29 0.28 7.13
CA TYR A 78 -30.01 1.54 7.12
C TYR A 78 -31.45 1.31 6.62
N VAL A 79 -32.41 2.04 7.19
CA VAL A 79 -33.82 2.04 6.76
C VAL A 79 -34.34 3.46 6.76
N MET A 80 -35.27 3.79 5.86
CA MET A 80 -35.88 5.12 5.85
C MET A 80 -36.85 5.30 7.03
N PRO A 81 -37.06 6.53 7.52
CA PRO A 81 -38.06 6.80 8.55
C PRO A 81 -39.45 6.28 8.12
N GLY A 82 -40.02 5.36 8.89
CA GLY A 82 -41.31 4.71 8.59
C GLY A 82 -41.23 3.33 7.95
N GLU A 83 -40.04 2.86 7.54
CA GLU A 83 -39.82 1.48 7.07
C GLU A 83 -39.57 0.53 8.26
N THR A 84 -40.12 -0.70 8.21
CA THR A 84 -39.87 -1.74 9.22
C THR A 84 -38.77 -2.69 8.72
N PRO A 85 -37.60 -2.79 9.39
CA PRO A 85 -36.54 -3.70 8.98
C PRO A 85 -36.96 -5.16 9.21
N TYR A 86 -36.84 -6.02 8.19
CA TYR A 86 -37.01 -7.46 8.32
C TYR A 86 -35.63 -8.15 8.29
N MET A 87 -35.30 -8.88 9.35
CA MET A 87 -34.12 -9.75 9.37
C MET A 87 -34.61 -11.19 9.31
N VAL A 88 -34.21 -11.91 8.26
CA VAL A 88 -34.49 -13.34 8.14
C VAL A 88 -33.58 -14.07 9.14
N GLN A 89 -34.14 -14.48 10.28
CA GLN A 89 -33.52 -15.51 11.11
C GLN A 89 -33.82 -16.84 10.45
N LEU A 90 -32.79 -17.49 9.89
CA LEU A 90 -32.93 -18.89 9.54
C LEU A 90 -33.08 -19.67 10.87
N PRO A 91 -34.02 -20.63 10.96
CA PRO A 91 -34.08 -21.50 12.11
C PRO A 91 -32.73 -22.21 12.22
N GLU A 92 -31.98 -21.89 13.27
CA GLU A 92 -30.94 -22.79 13.70
C GLU A 92 -31.64 -24.10 14.06
N ASP A 93 -31.22 -25.20 13.44
CA ASP A 93 -31.44 -26.50 14.05
C ASP A 93 -30.98 -26.37 15.50
N LYS A 94 -31.93 -26.55 16.40
CA LYS A 94 -31.89 -26.16 17.81
C LYS A 94 -30.53 -26.46 18.47
N GLU A 95 -29.83 -25.42 18.90
CA GLU A 95 -29.04 -25.33 20.14
C GLU A 95 -28.18 -24.07 20.15
N GLN A 96 -28.77 -22.94 20.56
CA GLN A 96 -28.05 -21.96 21.38
C GLN A 96 -29.06 -21.17 22.21
N GLU A 97 -29.44 -21.82 23.31
CA GLU A 97 -29.93 -21.19 24.51
C GLU A 97 -28.94 -20.13 25.01
N GLN A 98 -29.52 -19.09 25.64
CA GLN A 98 -28.86 -18.07 26.47
C GLN A 98 -28.33 -16.85 25.71
N ARG A 99 -29.29 -16.02 25.30
CA ARG A 99 -29.19 -14.57 25.52
C ARG A 99 -28.94 -14.32 27.02
N PRO A 100 -27.84 -13.68 27.44
CA PRO A 100 -27.83 -12.95 28.69
C PRO A 100 -28.46 -11.59 28.40
N GLU A 101 -29.66 -11.36 28.93
CA GLU A 101 -30.00 -10.01 29.32
C GLU A 101 -29.27 -9.72 30.63
N ASP A 102 -28.75 -8.49 30.71
CA ASP A 102 -28.38 -7.75 31.92
C ASP A 102 -26.88 -7.64 32.28
N GLY A 103 -26.51 -6.40 32.63
CA GLY A 103 -25.23 -6.04 33.23
C GLY A 103 -24.53 -4.86 32.55
N ASP A 104 -24.72 -3.66 33.10
CA ASP A 104 -23.86 -2.47 32.96
C ASP A 104 -22.41 -2.82 32.62
N GLN A 105 -22.08 -2.78 31.32
CA GLN A 105 -20.70 -2.64 30.89
C GLN A 105 -20.55 -1.19 30.48
N ALA A 106 -19.96 -0.40 31.37
CA ALA A 106 -19.48 0.94 31.09
C ALA A 106 -18.92 0.95 29.66
N ALA A 107 -19.61 1.66 28.77
CA ALA A 107 -19.17 1.82 27.40
C ALA A 107 -17.69 2.24 27.45
N PRO A 108 -16.79 1.57 26.70
CA PRO A 108 -15.40 2.01 26.64
C PRO A 108 -15.43 3.50 26.31
N GLN A 109 -14.90 4.33 27.22
CA GLN A 109 -14.92 5.78 27.07
C GLN A 109 -14.09 6.12 25.83
N GLY A 110 -14.77 6.30 24.70
CA GLY A 110 -14.19 6.71 23.43
C GLY A 110 -14.28 5.68 22.30
N ALA A 111 -14.59 6.18 21.11
CA ALA A 111 -14.54 5.40 19.88
C ALA A 111 -13.13 4.80 19.69
N TRP A 112 -13.02 3.65 19.02
CA TRP A 112 -11.73 2.98 18.79
C TRP A 112 -10.67 3.91 18.16
N TYR A 113 -11.11 4.88 17.37
CA TYR A 113 -10.27 5.90 16.75
C TYR A 113 -9.66 6.86 17.77
N GLU A 114 -10.41 7.27 18.81
CA GLU A 114 -9.88 8.13 19.87
C GLU A 114 -8.73 7.45 20.63
N ARG A 115 -8.87 6.14 20.90
CA ARG A 115 -7.80 5.33 21.50
C ARG A 115 -6.55 5.22 20.62
N LEU A 116 -6.72 5.21 19.30
CA LEU A 116 -5.60 5.20 18.36
C LEU A 116 -4.82 6.52 18.43
N TRP A 117 -5.50 7.67 18.47
CA TRP A 117 -4.83 8.97 18.59
C TRP A 117 -4.16 9.16 19.94
N ASP A 118 -4.79 8.72 21.03
CA ASP A 118 -4.15 8.75 22.33
C ASP A 118 -2.86 7.93 22.37
N SER A 119 -2.80 6.78 21.69
CA SER A 119 -1.57 5.95 21.63
C SER A 119 -0.41 6.63 20.90
N VAL A 120 -0.70 7.51 19.94
CA VAL A 120 0.32 8.27 19.20
C VAL A 120 0.76 9.48 20.01
N ASN A 121 -0.15 10.11 20.74
CA ASN A 121 0.14 11.32 21.52
C ASN A 121 0.75 11.04 22.91
N SER A 122 0.52 9.85 23.47
CA SER A 122 1.07 9.43 24.78
C SER A 122 2.43 8.73 24.69
N GLY A 123 2.91 8.42 23.49
CA GLY A 123 4.25 7.87 23.24
C GLY A 123 5.25 8.95 22.85
N GLY A 124 5.66 9.78 23.82
CA GLY A 124 6.72 10.78 23.68
C GLY A 124 7.51 10.94 24.97
#